data_AF-A0A4D8Q3E4-F1
#
_entry.id   AF-A0A4D8Q3E4-F1
#
_cell.length_a   1.000
_cell.length_b   1.000
_cell.length_c   1.000
_cell.angle_alpha   90.00
_cell.angle_beta   90.00
_cell.angle_gamma   90.00
#
_symmetry.space_group_name_H-M   'P 1'
#
loop_
_entity.id
_entity.type
_entity.pdbx_description
1 polymer ?
#
loop_
_entity_poly.entity_id
_entity_poly.type
_entity_poly.pdbx_seq_one_letter_code
_entity_poly.pdbx_strand_id
1 'polypeptide(L)'
;MGMGGKIIGEYAKGKVDKLLTPEAAESTSRHRIMHFLENMEAAVLEANCEVMGRELPNLDQTSFLRMAVRVAELRADYLRAGLKVADHRHPNASAIEELARVRRAYEEMQAVFEAAERVIERGYVKLG
;
A
#
# COMPACT_ATOMS: atom_id res chain seq x y z
N MET A 1 74.95 17.33 40.12
CA MET A 1 74.10 18.54 40.01
C MET A 1 73.23 18.40 38.77
N GLY A 2 71.92 18.59 38.91
CA GLY A 2 71.03 18.94 37.78
C GLY A 2 70.07 17.87 37.25
N MET A 3 68.85 17.88 37.79
CA MET A 3 67.53 17.62 37.17
C MET A 3 67.27 16.26 36.48
N GLY A 4 66.21 15.50 36.79
CA GLY A 4 64.86 15.90 37.19
C GLY A 4 63.95 15.88 35.97
N GLY A 5 63.21 14.80 35.76
CA GLY A 5 62.30 14.67 34.61
C GLY A 5 61.46 13.40 34.67
N LYS A 6 60.45 13.40 35.55
CA LYS A 6 59.42 12.37 35.66
C LYS A 6 58.44 12.54 34.49
N ILE A 7 58.41 11.63 33.52
CA ILE A 7 57.33 11.61 32.52
C ILE A 7 56.22 10.69 33.03
N ILE A 8 55.20 11.31 33.62
CA ILE A 8 53.90 10.71 33.87
C ILE A 8 53.14 10.79 32.55
N GLY A 9 53.09 9.68 31.83
CA GLY A 9 52.17 9.54 30.69
C GLY A 9 50.78 9.27 31.21
N GLU A 10 49.95 10.31 31.28
CA GLU A 10 48.52 10.20 31.53
C GLU A 10 47.85 9.44 30.36
N TYR A 11 47.27 8.28 30.64
CA TYR A 11 46.39 7.61 29.67
C TYR A 11 45.07 8.39 29.58
N ALA A 12 45.05 9.44 28.75
CA ALA A 12 43.80 10.05 28.34
C ALA A 12 43.08 9.08 27.39
N LYS A 13 42.11 8.33 27.92
CA LYS A 13 41.15 7.52 27.15
C LYS A 13 40.23 8.47 26.37
N GLY A 14 40.77 9.07 25.31
CA GLY A 14 40.01 9.82 24.33
C GLY A 14 38.97 8.88 23.73
N LYS A 15 37.70 9.31 23.73
CA LYS A 15 36.55 8.56 23.21
C LYS A 15 36.93 7.93 21.87
N VAL A 16 36.79 6.61 21.80
CA VAL A 16 37.10 5.80 20.62
C VAL A 16 36.00 6.05 19.58
N ASP A 17 36.02 7.23 18.98
CA ASP A 17 35.02 7.67 17.99
C ASP A 17 35.67 7.94 16.63
N LYS A 18 36.82 7.28 16.37
CA LYS A 18 37.62 7.43 15.15
C LYS A 18 37.83 6.11 14.39
N LEU A 19 36.83 5.22 14.38
CA LEU A 19 36.94 3.95 13.63
C LEU A 19 35.80 3.71 12.63
N LEU A 20 34.84 4.62 12.50
CA LEU A 20 33.84 4.54 11.44
C LEU A 20 34.27 5.46 10.30
N THR A 21 34.62 4.87 9.16
CA THR A 21 34.70 5.61 7.91
C THR A 21 33.32 6.21 7.61
N PRO A 22 33.24 7.35 6.90
CA PRO A 22 31.96 7.95 6.50
C PRO A 22 31.01 6.95 5.84
N GLU A 23 31.55 6.01 5.03
CA GLU A 23 30.80 4.93 4.40
C GLU A 23 30.23 3.90 5.39
N ALA A 24 30.96 3.56 6.46
CA ALA A 24 30.46 2.69 7.52
C ALA A 24 29.36 3.37 8.35
N ALA A 25 29.50 4.67 8.64
CA ALA A 25 28.46 5.45 9.30
C ALA A 25 27.18 5.59 8.45
N GLU A 26 27.33 5.77 7.13
CA GLU A 26 26.23 5.81 6.17
C GLU A 26 25.56 4.43 6.01
N SER A 27 26.34 3.35 5.97
CA SER A 27 25.84 1.97 5.93
C SER A 27 25.04 1.59 7.18
N THR A 28 25.52 1.93 8.39
CA THR A 28 24.76 1.67 9.64
C THR A 28 23.48 2.50 9.73
N SER A 29 23.47 3.70 9.15
CA SER A 29 22.28 4.55 9.07
C SER A 29 21.26 3.96 8.09
N ARG A 30 21.71 3.50 6.92
CA ARG A 30 20.88 2.77 5.96
C ARG A 30 20.29 1.50 6.56
N HIS A 31 21.08 0.69 7.27
CA HIS A 31 20.60 -0.52 7.93
C HIS A 31 19.53 -0.22 8.98
N ARG A 32 19.70 0.82 9.81
CA ARG A 32 18.70 1.27 10.78
C ARG A 32 17.39 1.70 10.12
N ILE A 33 17.47 2.44 9.01
CA ILE A 33 16.29 2.84 8.23
C ILE A 33 15.58 1.61 7.65
N MET A 34 16.31 0.67 7.05
CA MET A 34 15.72 -0.55 6.49
C MET A 34 15.01 -1.38 7.55
N HIS A 35 15.66 -1.63 8.69
CA HIS A 35 15.04 -2.37 9.80
C HIS A 35 13.80 -1.64 10.37
N PHE A 36 13.83 -0.30 10.42
CA PHE A 36 12.66 0.48 10.82
C PHE A 36 11.51 0.32 9.81
N LEU A 37 11.80 0.39 8.51
CA LEU A 37 10.81 0.18 7.45
C LEU A 37 10.22 -1.24 7.50
N GLU A 38 11.05 -2.27 7.68
CA GLU A 38 10.61 -3.66 7.82
C GLU A 38 9.68 -3.84 9.04
N ASN A 39 10.04 -3.26 10.18
CA ASN A 39 9.19 -3.28 11.37
C ASN A 39 7.88 -2.52 11.17
N MET A 40 7.92 -1.40 10.45
CA MET A 40 6.72 -0.65 10.11
C MET A 40 5.82 -1.44 9.15
N GLU A 41 6.38 -2.11 8.14
CA GLU A 41 5.63 -2.95 7.21
C GLU A 41 4.91 -4.09 7.94
N ALA A 42 5.59 -4.75 8.89
CA ALA A 42 4.99 -5.77 9.74
C ALA A 42 3.85 -5.21 10.60
N ALA A 43 4.05 -4.06 11.24
CA ALA A 43 3.02 -3.40 12.05
C ALA A 43 1.81 -2.94 11.22
N VAL A 44 2.03 -2.45 10.00
CA VAL A 44 0.97 -2.07 9.05
C VAL A 44 0.18 -3.29 8.60
N LEU A 45 0.86 -4.40 8.31
CA LEU A 45 0.20 -5.66 7.97
C LEU A 45 -0.69 -6.14 9.12
N GLU A 46 -0.17 -6.19 10.34
CA GLU A 46 -0.92 -6.60 11.54
C GLU A 46 -2.15 -5.72 11.76
N ALA A 47 -1.99 -4.39 11.72
CA ALA A 47 -3.08 -3.44 11.88
C ALA A 47 -4.16 -3.61 10.79
N ASN A 48 -3.76 -3.81 9.52
CA ASN A 48 -4.70 -4.03 8.44
C ASN A 48 -5.45 -5.35 8.59
N CYS A 49 -4.77 -6.44 8.98
CA CYS A 49 -5.42 -7.71 9.27
C CYS A 49 -6.46 -7.59 10.40
N GLU A 50 -6.13 -6.90 11.49
CA GLU A 50 -7.03 -6.68 12.62
C GLU A 50 -8.27 -5.88 12.20
N VAL A 51 -8.07 -4.74 11.54
CA VAL A 51 -9.16 -3.87 11.10
C VAL A 51 -10.02 -4.58 10.06
N MET A 52 -9.44 -5.21 9.04
CA MET A 52 -10.21 -5.91 8.00
C MET A 52 -10.99 -7.09 8.57
N GLY A 53 -10.38 -7.88 9.46
CA GLY A 53 -11.06 -9.01 10.11
C GLY A 53 -12.24 -8.56 10.99
N ARG A 54 -12.15 -7.39 11.63
CA ARG A 54 -13.22 -6.82 12.45
C ARG A 54 -14.33 -6.18 11.61
N GLU A 55 -13.98 -5.33 10.66
CA GLU A 55 -14.94 -4.53 9.89
C GLU A 55 -15.57 -5.31 8.74
N LEU A 56 -14.86 -6.29 8.17
CA LEU A 56 -15.28 -7.08 7.02
C LEU A 56 -15.20 -8.60 7.31
N PRO A 57 -15.94 -9.11 8.32
CA PRO A 57 -15.82 -10.49 8.79
C PRO A 57 -16.21 -11.54 7.74
N ASN A 58 -16.97 -11.14 6.72
CA ASN A 58 -17.44 -12.01 5.63
C ASN A 58 -16.67 -11.77 4.32
N LEU A 59 -15.49 -11.16 4.37
CA LEU A 59 -14.63 -10.97 3.19
C LEU A 59 -13.89 -12.27 2.86
N ASP A 60 -14.63 -13.17 2.20
CA ASP A 60 -14.19 -14.50 1.77
C ASP A 60 -14.22 -14.65 0.24
N GLN A 61 -13.75 -15.79 -0.27
CA GLN A 61 -13.73 -16.08 -1.72
C GLN A 61 -15.12 -15.90 -2.38
N THR A 62 -16.20 -16.24 -1.68
CA THR A 62 -17.58 -16.10 -2.18
C THR A 62 -17.95 -14.63 -2.34
N SER A 63 -17.59 -13.78 -1.37
CA SER A 63 -17.82 -12.35 -1.41
C SER A 63 -17.05 -11.68 -2.56
N PHE A 64 -15.78 -12.07 -2.78
CA PHE A 64 -14.98 -11.63 -3.92
C PHE A 64 -15.60 -12.02 -5.26
N LEU A 65 -16.05 -13.26 -5.39
CA LEU A 65 -16.73 -13.72 -6.60
C LEU A 65 -18.02 -12.91 -6.86
N ARG A 66 -18.82 -12.63 -5.83
CA ARG A 66 -20.00 -11.77 -5.95
C ARG A 66 -19.63 -10.38 -6.44
N MET A 67 -18.55 -9.78 -5.94
CA MET A 67 -18.08 -8.47 -6.42
C MET A 67 -17.68 -8.52 -7.89
N ALA A 68 -16.90 -9.54 -8.29
CA ALA A 68 -16.49 -9.72 -9.69
C ALA A 68 -17.69 -9.86 -10.63
N VAL A 69 -18.71 -10.62 -10.23
CA VAL A 69 -19.97 -10.76 -10.98
C VAL A 69 -20.67 -9.40 -11.13
N ARG A 70 -20.77 -8.61 -10.05
CA ARG A 70 -21.41 -7.28 -10.10
C ARG A 70 -20.65 -6.32 -11.02
N VAL A 71 -19.32 -6.34 -11.01
CA VAL A 71 -18.50 -5.57 -11.98
C VAL A 71 -18.82 -5.99 -13.41
N ALA A 72 -18.93 -7.29 -13.68
CA ALA A 72 -19.22 -7.80 -15.02
C ALA A 72 -20.63 -7.40 -15.51
N GLU A 73 -21.64 -7.43 -14.64
CA GLU A 73 -23.00 -6.99 -14.98
C GLU A 73 -23.03 -5.48 -15.27
N LEU A 74 -22.42 -4.65 -14.42
CA LEU A 74 -22.34 -3.20 -14.64
C LEU A 74 -21.58 -2.85 -15.93
N ARG A 75 -20.54 -3.62 -16.26
CA ARG A 75 -19.85 -3.52 -17.56
C ARG A 75 -20.81 -3.80 -18.71
N ALA A 76 -21.61 -4.86 -18.61
CA ALA A 76 -22.59 -5.20 -19.63
C ALA A 76 -23.65 -4.09 -19.79
N ASP A 77 -24.11 -3.50 -18.69
CA ASP A 77 -25.06 -2.38 -18.72
C ASP A 77 -24.46 -1.13 -19.35
N TYR A 78 -23.21 -0.78 -19.04
CA TYR A 78 -22.51 0.34 -19.66
C TYR A 78 -22.36 0.13 -21.17
N LEU A 79 -21.92 -1.06 -21.61
CA LEU A 79 -21.81 -1.39 -23.03
C LEU A 79 -23.18 -1.34 -23.72
N ARG A 80 -24.23 -1.86 -23.08
CA ARG A 80 -25.60 -1.82 -23.60
C ARG A 80 -26.09 -0.38 -23.78
N ALA A 81 -25.82 0.51 -22.82
CA ALA A 81 -26.16 1.93 -22.94
C ALA A 81 -25.36 2.59 -24.06
N GLY A 82 -24.07 2.28 -24.18
CA GLY A 82 -23.20 2.79 -25.25
C GLY A 82 -23.71 2.42 -26.65
N LEU A 83 -24.14 1.17 -26.83
CA LEU A 83 -24.74 0.71 -28.10
C LEU A 83 -26.01 1.49 -28.44
N LYS A 84 -26.92 1.69 -27.47
CA LYS A 84 -28.14 2.50 -27.68
C LYS A 84 -27.85 3.93 -28.09
N VAL A 85 -26.83 4.55 -27.47
CA VAL A 85 -26.39 5.91 -27.81
C VAL A 85 -25.81 5.94 -29.23
N ALA A 86 -25.05 4.91 -29.61
CA ALA A 86 -24.43 4.79 -30.93
C ALA A 86 -25.44 4.59 -32.08
N ASP A 87 -26.62 4.03 -31.82
CA ASP A 87 -27.71 3.89 -32.80
C ASP A 87 -28.23 5.24 -33.31
N HIS A 88 -27.92 6.35 -32.63
CA HIS A 88 -28.44 7.68 -32.93
C HIS A 88 -27.30 8.63 -33.32
N ARG A 89 -27.37 9.25 -34.51
CA ARG A 89 -26.38 10.26 -34.95
C ARG A 89 -26.29 11.48 -34.02
N HIS A 90 -27.41 11.85 -33.42
CA HIS A 90 -27.53 12.93 -32.45
C HIS A 90 -28.35 12.43 -31.25
N PRO A 91 -27.70 11.73 -30.29
CA PRO A 91 -28.38 11.24 -29.10
C PRO A 91 -28.94 12.41 -28.30
N ASN A 92 -30.14 12.23 -27.73
CA ASN A 92 -30.74 13.24 -26.86
C ASN A 92 -29.98 13.34 -25.52
N ALA A 93 -30.20 14.43 -24.79
CA ALA A 93 -29.54 14.68 -23.50
C ALA A 93 -29.76 13.55 -22.49
N SER A 94 -30.98 13.01 -22.42
CA SER A 94 -31.32 11.91 -21.49
C SER A 94 -30.52 10.64 -21.76
N ALA A 95 -30.25 10.30 -23.03
CA ALA A 95 -29.44 9.14 -23.39
C ALA A 95 -27.98 9.31 -22.96
N ILE A 96 -27.43 10.53 -23.08
CA ILE A 96 -26.09 10.86 -22.60
C ILE A 96 -26.00 10.86 -21.08
N GLU A 97 -27.01 11.39 -20.39
CA GLU A 97 -27.10 11.38 -18.93
C GLU A 97 -27.15 9.95 -18.37
N GLU A 98 -27.96 9.08 -18.99
CA GLU A 98 -28.04 7.67 -18.61
C GLU A 98 -26.72 6.95 -18.83
N LEU A 99 -26.06 7.17 -19.98
CA LEU A 99 -24.73 6.63 -20.26
C LEU A 99 -23.71 7.05 -19.20
N ALA A 100 -23.71 8.33 -18.83
CA ALA A 100 -22.83 8.84 -17.78
C ALA A 100 -23.15 8.24 -16.41
N ARG A 101 -24.43 8.02 -16.09
CA ARG A 101 -24.87 7.41 -14.83
C ARG A 101 -24.38 5.96 -14.72
N VAL A 102 -24.60 5.13 -15.74
CA VAL A 102 -24.18 3.72 -15.71
C VAL A 102 -22.65 3.58 -15.78
N ARG A 103 -21.97 4.50 -16.49
CA ARG A 103 -20.51 4.57 -16.50
C ARG A 103 -19.94 4.78 -15.09
N ARG A 104 -20.46 5.78 -14.35
CA ARG A 104 -20.02 6.04 -12.98
C ARG A 104 -20.20 4.82 -12.08
N ALA A 105 -21.37 4.17 -12.14
CA ALA A 105 -21.63 2.97 -11.35
C ALA A 105 -20.61 1.84 -11.66
N TYR A 106 -20.30 1.63 -12.95
CA TYR A 106 -19.29 0.67 -13.37
C TYR A 106 -17.89 1.03 -12.87
N GLU A 107 -17.45 2.27 -13.05
CA GLU A 107 -16.12 2.74 -12.65
C GLU A 107 -15.91 2.66 -11.13
N GLU A 108 -16.91 3.06 -10.33
CA GLU A 108 -16.86 2.97 -8.87
C GLU A 108 -16.75 1.50 -8.41
N MET A 109 -17.58 0.60 -8.97
CA MET A 109 -17.52 -0.81 -8.58
C MET A 109 -16.21 -1.47 -9.02
N GLN A 110 -15.67 -1.07 -10.19
CA GLN A 110 -14.35 -1.52 -10.64
C GLN A 110 -13.25 -1.08 -9.66
N ALA A 111 -13.24 0.19 -9.25
CA ALA A 111 -12.27 0.71 -8.29
C ALA A 111 -12.34 -0.01 -6.93
N VAL A 112 -13.55 -0.32 -6.46
CA VAL A 112 -13.75 -1.13 -5.23
C VAL A 112 -13.19 -2.54 -5.40
N PHE A 113 -13.37 -3.17 -6.57
CA PHE A 113 -12.84 -4.50 -6.84
C PHE A 113 -11.31 -4.50 -6.89
N GLU A 114 -10.67 -3.52 -7.54
CA GLU A 114 -9.21 -3.36 -7.56
C GLU A 114 -8.65 -3.13 -6.14
N ALA A 115 -9.34 -2.33 -5.32
CA ALA A 115 -8.98 -2.16 -3.91
C ALA A 115 -9.07 -3.48 -3.13
N ALA A 116 -10.08 -4.31 -3.42
CA ALA A 116 -10.26 -5.60 -2.78
C ALA A 116 -9.20 -6.63 -3.23
N GLU A 117 -8.82 -6.65 -4.51
CA GLU A 117 -7.70 -7.50 -4.99
C GLU A 117 -6.42 -7.20 -4.20
N ARG A 118 -6.15 -5.93 -3.91
CA ARG A 118 -4.99 -5.53 -3.12
C ARG A 118 -5.02 -6.05 -1.67
N VAL A 119 -6.21 -6.23 -1.09
CA VAL A 119 -6.37 -6.86 0.24
C VAL A 119 -5.90 -8.32 0.20
N ILE A 120 -6.20 -9.04 -0.89
CA ILE A 120 -5.73 -10.42 -1.10
C ILE A 120 -4.22 -10.45 -1.33
N GLU A 121 -3.71 -9.65 -2.27
CA GLU A 121 -2.28 -9.60 -2.62
C GLU A 121 -1.39 -9.32 -1.40
N ARG A 122 -1.89 -8.49 -0.48
CA ARG A 122 -1.19 -8.11 0.75
C ARG A 122 -1.42 -9.07 1.91
N GLY A 123 -2.27 -10.09 1.75
CA GLY A 123 -2.54 -11.10 2.77
C GLY A 123 -3.34 -10.60 3.97
N TYR A 124 -4.14 -9.53 3.80
CA TYR A 124 -4.94 -8.96 4.89
C TYR A 124 -6.14 -9.83 5.28
N VAL A 125 -6.53 -10.77 4.40
CA VAL A 125 -7.57 -11.76 4.66
C VAL A 125 -7.03 -13.17 4.47
N LYS A 126 -7.47 -14.09 5.31
CA LYS A 126 -7.18 -15.52 5.13
C LYS A 126 -8.21 -16.09 4.16
N LEU A 127 -7.77 -16.47 2.96
CA LEU A 127 -8.57 -17.29 2.04
C LEU A 127 -8.57 -18.73 2.58
N GLY A 128 -9.45 -19.01 3.54
CA GLY A 128 -9.70 -20.33 4.12
C GLY A 128 -11.01 -20.92 3.65
#